data_AF-A0A0B1SFJ0-F1
#
_entry.id   AF-A0A0B1SFJ0-F1
#
_cell.length_a   1.000
_cell.length_b   1.000
_cell.length_c   1.000
_cell.angle_alpha   90.00
_cell.angle_beta   90.00
_cell.angle_gamma   90.00
#
_symmetry.space_group_name_H-M   'P 1'
#
loop_
_entity.id
_entity.type
_entity.pdbx_description
1 polymer ?
#
loop_
_entity_poly.entity_id
_entity_poly.type
_entity_poly.pdbx_seq_one_letter_code
_entity_poly.pdbx_strand_id
1 'polypeptide(L)'
;IVEGVLKIPVTDQVLVRLLDDTNTNFQPLDDKKTLAESGFTVNNAKAQTPAMVALMFRGESVPVIDELSTPPPVPDAMRNEAHSQE
;
A
#
# COMPACT_ATOMS: atom_id res chain seq x y z
N ILE A 1 6.66 -12.32 -10.83
CA ILE A 1 7.58 -11.38 -10.13
C ILE A 1 7.67 -11.72 -8.65
N VAL A 2 6.57 -11.67 -7.89
CA VAL A 2 6.54 -11.98 -6.45
C VAL A 2 7.16 -13.34 -6.12
N GLU A 3 6.75 -14.41 -6.82
CA GLU A 3 7.37 -15.75 -6.71
C GLU A 3 8.89 -15.73 -6.94
N GLY A 4 9.35 -14.96 -7.92
CA GLY A 4 10.78 -14.85 -8.23
C GLY A 4 11.60 -14.18 -7.11
N VAL A 5 10.98 -13.28 -6.34
CA VAL A 5 11.61 -12.56 -5.22
C VAL A 5 11.51 -13.38 -3.93
N LEU A 6 10.30 -13.80 -3.56
CA LEU A 6 10.02 -14.45 -2.28
C LEU A 6 10.16 -15.97 -2.30
N LYS A 7 10.26 -16.58 -3.48
CA LYS A 7 10.36 -18.04 -3.70
C LYS A 7 9.12 -18.82 -3.23
N ILE A 8 7.96 -18.17 -3.30
CA ILE A 8 6.68 -18.74 -2.87
C ILE A 8 5.85 -18.99 -4.13
N PRO A 9 5.27 -20.19 -4.33
CA PRO A 9 4.48 -20.49 -5.53
C PRO A 9 3.30 -19.54 -5.69
N VAL A 10 2.95 -19.20 -6.94
CA VAL A 10 1.77 -18.33 -7.20
C VAL A 10 0.46 -18.93 -6.66
N THR A 11 0.37 -20.26 -6.56
CA THR A 11 -0.80 -20.96 -6.00
C THR A 11 -1.00 -20.73 -4.50
N ASP A 12 0.05 -20.26 -3.83
CA ASP A 12 0.08 -20.05 -2.38
C ASP A 12 -0.01 -18.55 -2.04
N GLN A 13 -0.22 -17.70 -3.04
CA GLN A 13 -0.33 -16.26 -2.90
C GLN A 13 -1.76 -15.80 -3.14
N VAL A 14 -2.19 -14.80 -2.36
CA VAL A 14 -3.41 -14.03 -2.62
C VAL A 14 -3.03 -12.56 -2.58
N LEU A 15 -3.15 -11.89 -3.73
CA LEU A 15 -2.94 -10.44 -3.80
C LEU A 15 -4.24 -9.73 -3.49
N VAL A 16 -4.18 -8.72 -2.62
CA VAL A 16 -5.32 -7.88 -2.27
C VAL A 16 -4.97 -6.41 -2.46
N ARG A 17 -5.95 -5.64 -2.92
CA ARG A 17 -5.88 -4.18 -2.93
C ARG A 17 -6.57 -3.60 -1.71
N LEU A 18 -6.16 -2.40 -1.34
CA LEU A 18 -6.90 -1.57 -0.41
C LEU A 18 -7.95 -0.78 -1.19
N LEU A 19 -9.14 -0.66 -0.60
CA LEU A 19 -10.22 0.17 -1.15
C LEU A 19 -10.19 1.61 -0.61
N ASP A 20 -9.59 1.80 0.56
CA ASP A 20 -9.46 3.08 1.26
C ASP A 20 -8.17 3.11 2.10
N ASP A 21 -7.87 4.27 2.68
CA ASP A 21 -6.66 4.51 3.48
C ASP A 21 -6.74 3.92 4.90
N THR A 22 -7.78 3.14 5.23
CA THR A 22 -8.00 2.67 6.61
C THR A 22 -7.28 1.37 6.96
N ASN A 23 -6.55 0.75 6.01
CA ASN A 23 -5.91 -0.56 6.19
C ASN A 23 -6.86 -1.67 6.69
N THR A 24 -8.17 -1.50 6.57
CA THR A 24 -9.16 -2.50 7.04
C THR A 24 -10.01 -3.09 5.92
N ASN A 25 -10.01 -2.44 4.75
CA ASN A 25 -10.90 -2.78 3.65
C ASN A 25 -10.13 -3.33 2.45
N PHE A 26 -9.94 -4.65 2.45
CA PHE A 26 -9.17 -5.37 1.44
C PHE A 26 -10.08 -6.10 0.45
N GLN A 27 -9.68 -6.06 -0.83
CA GLN A 27 -10.34 -6.82 -1.89
C GLN A 27 -9.33 -7.70 -2.63
N PRO A 28 -9.54 -9.02 -2.71
CA PRO A 28 -8.74 -9.90 -3.55
C PRO A 28 -8.74 -9.48 -5.01
N LEU A 29 -7.56 -9.55 -5.62
CA LEU A 29 -7.38 -9.36 -7.05
C LEU A 29 -7.75 -10.65 -7.79
N ASP A 30 -8.34 -10.48 -8.96
CA ASP A 30 -8.66 -11.59 -9.86
C ASP A 30 -7.48 -11.83 -10.79
N ASP A 31 -6.94 -13.06 -10.80
CA ASP A 31 -5.80 -13.46 -11.64
C ASP A 31 -6.05 -13.25 -13.14
N LYS A 32 -7.31 -13.16 -13.56
CA LYS A 32 -7.70 -12.92 -14.96
C LYS A 32 -7.82 -11.44 -15.30
N LYS A 33 -7.77 -10.53 -14.32
CA LYS A 33 -7.86 -9.09 -14.53
C LYS A 33 -6.48 -8.46 -14.59
N THR A 34 -6.36 -7.47 -15.46
CA THR A 34 -5.22 -6.55 -15.44
C THR A 34 -5.23 -5.70 -14.18
N LEU A 35 -4.08 -5.10 -13.85
CA LEU A 35 -3.99 -4.13 -12.76
C LEU A 35 -4.88 -2.91 -13.00
N ALA A 36 -5.03 -2.47 -14.25
CA ALA A 36 -5.91 -1.36 -14.62
C ALA A 36 -7.40 -1.68 -14.36
N GLU A 37 -7.87 -2.86 -14.76
CA GLU A 37 -9.22 -3.34 -14.44
C GLU A 37 -9.43 -3.56 -12.94
N SER A 38 -8.34 -3.79 -12.21
CA SER A 38 -8.32 -3.88 -10.75
C SER A 38 -8.19 -2.52 -10.07
N GLY A 39 -8.13 -1.41 -10.81
CA GLY A 39 -8.14 -0.03 -10.30
C GLY A 39 -6.78 0.63 -10.10
N PHE A 40 -5.68 0.00 -10.52
CA PHE A 40 -4.34 0.60 -10.51
C PHE A 40 -4.07 1.31 -11.83
N THR A 41 -3.89 2.62 -11.78
CA THR A 41 -3.72 3.50 -12.93
C THR A 41 -2.47 4.35 -12.77
N VAL A 42 -2.02 4.96 -13.87
CA VAL A 42 -0.90 5.92 -13.84
C VAL A 42 -1.16 7.15 -12.94
N ASN A 43 -2.42 7.41 -12.58
CA ASN A 43 -2.80 8.55 -11.75
C ASN A 43 -2.73 8.25 -10.25
N ASN A 44 -2.96 7.00 -9.84
CA ASN A 44 -2.97 6.59 -8.43
C ASN A 44 -1.82 5.64 -8.04
N ALA A 45 -1.01 5.17 -9.00
CA ALA A 45 0.17 4.34 -8.76
C ALA A 45 1.43 4.98 -9.37
N LYS A 46 1.73 6.23 -8.99
CA LYS A 46 2.88 6.98 -9.50
C LYS A 46 4.17 6.54 -8.81
N ALA A 47 5.34 6.77 -9.42
CA ALA A 47 6.62 6.39 -8.83
C ALA A 47 6.88 7.03 -7.45
N GLN A 48 6.51 8.30 -7.28
CA GLN A 48 6.68 9.04 -6.02
C GLN A 48 5.60 8.73 -4.96
N THR A 49 4.47 8.16 -5.39
CA THR A 49 3.33 7.80 -4.54
C THR A 49 2.76 6.47 -5.05
N PRO A 50 3.48 5.36 -4.81
CA PRO A 50 3.09 4.05 -5.32
C PRO A 50 1.80 3.57 -4.64
N ALA A 51 0.97 2.85 -5.39
CA ALA A 51 -0.20 2.19 -4.83
C ALA A 51 0.22 0.92 -4.08
N MET A 52 -0.47 0.62 -2.98
CA MET A 52 -0.21 -0.58 -2.19
C MET A 52 -0.93 -1.80 -2.79
N VAL A 53 -0.20 -2.91 -2.88
CA VAL A 53 -0.76 -4.26 -3.09
C VAL A 53 -0.28 -5.10 -1.93
N ALA A 54 -1.20 -5.61 -1.13
CA ALA A 54 -0.86 -6.49 -0.02
C ALA A 54 -0.83 -7.94 -0.50
N LEU A 55 0.07 -8.72 0.09
CA LEU A 55 0.26 -10.13 -0.18
C LEU A 55 -0.19 -10.91 1.06
N MET A 56 -0.99 -11.94 0.84
CA MET A 56 -1.33 -12.94 1.85
C MET A 56 -0.90 -14.31 1.36
N PHE A 57 -0.59 -15.20 2.30
CA PHE A 57 -0.47 -16.62 2.01
C PHE A 57 -1.85 -17.26 1.95
N ARG A 58 -1.98 -18.27 1.08
CA ARG A 58 -3.25 -18.96 0.93
C ARG A 58 -3.66 -19.64 2.25
N GLY A 59 -4.84 -19.28 2.75
CA GLY A 59 -5.36 -19.74 4.03
C GLY A 59 -5.40 -18.64 5.10
N GLU A 60 -4.72 -17.50 4.88
CA GLU A 60 -4.86 -16.31 5.72
C GLU A 60 -6.18 -15.59 5.44
N SER A 61 -6.78 -15.02 6.47
CA SER A 61 -8.06 -14.31 6.38
C SER A 61 -7.90 -12.83 6.04
N VAL A 62 -6.83 -12.21 6.54
CA VAL A 62 -6.53 -10.78 6.36
C VAL A 62 -5.01 -10.61 6.21
N PRO A 63 -4.55 -9.61 5.43
CA PRO A 63 -3.13 -9.32 5.34
C PRO A 63 -2.64 -8.70 6.64
N VAL A 64 -1.46 -9.12 7.07
CA VAL A 64 -0.77 -8.54 8.21
C VAL A 64 0.30 -7.59 7.67
N ILE A 65 0.11 -6.30 7.89
CA ILE A 65 1.01 -5.24 7.44
C ILE A 65 1.37 -4.39 8.65
N ASP A 66 2.64 -4.43 9.06
CA ASP A 66 3.12 -3.60 10.16
C ASP A 66 3.18 -2.12 9.73
N GLU A 67 2.79 -1.23 10.64
CA GLU A 67 2.86 0.21 10.40
C GLU A 67 4.31 0.68 10.27
N LEU A 68 4.51 1.70 9.44
CA LEU A 68 5.79 2.40 9.36
C LEU A 68 6.03 3.21 10.63
N SER A 69 7.30 3.46 10.92
CA SER A 69 7.68 4.34 12.03
C SER A 69 7.14 5.75 11.85
N THR A 70 6.73 6.39 12.94
CA THR A 70 6.41 7.82 12.95
C THR A 70 7.69 8.65 12.84
N PRO A 71 7.75 9.68 11.97
CA PRO A 71 8.89 10.58 11.91
C PRO A 71 9.07 11.36 13.23
N PRO A 72 10.31 11.80 13.56
CA PRO A 72 10.53 12.63 14.73
C PRO A 72 9.83 13.99 14.61
N PRO A 73 9.63 14.71 15.73
CA PRO A 73 9.08 16.05 15.70
C PRO A 73 9.90 16.98 14.79
N VAL A 74 9.21 17.85 14.04
CA VAL A 74 9.86 18.87 13.22
C VAL A 74 10.61 19.86 14.13
N PRO A 75 11.92 20.09 13.92
CA PRO A 75 12.69 21.06 14.70
C PRO A 75 12.11 22.47 14.63
N ASP A 76 12.27 23.28 15.68
CA ASP A 76 11.71 24.63 15.73
C ASP A 76 12.20 25.52 14.58
N ALA A 77 13.47 25.41 14.19
CA ALA A 77 14.04 26.14 13.04
C ALA A 77 13.41 25.78 11.68
N MET A 78 12.71 24.64 11.59
CA MET A 78 11.99 24.18 10.41
C MET A 78 10.48 24.37 10.52
N ARG A 79 10.00 24.87 11.66
CA ARG A 79 8.58 25.17 11.84
C ARG A 79 8.32 26.50 11.13
N ASN A 80 7.41 26.50 10.15
CA ASN A 80 6.89 27.76 9.64
C ASN A 80 6.16 28.44 10.81
N GLU A 81 6.78 29.45 11.41
CA GLU A 81 6.06 30.37 12.28
C GLU A 81 4.90 30.91 11.46
N ALA A 82 3.68 30.71 11.93
CA ALA A 82 2.57 31.51 11.42
C ALA A 82 2.96 32.95 11.74
N HIS A 83 3.43 33.72 10.75
CA HIS A 83 3.49 35.16 10.86
C HIS A 83 2.06 35.60 11.16
N SER A 84 1.75 35.77 12.44
CA SER A 84 0.59 36.50 12.90
C SER A 84 0.74 37.90 12.30
N GLN A 85 0.04 38.16 11.20
CA GLN A 85 -0.16 39.52 10.72
C GLN A 85 -1.05 40.20 11.77
N GLU A 86 -0.42 41.06 12.57
CA GLU A 86 -1.09 42.09 13.37
C GLU A 86 -1.47 43.28 12.48
#